data_AF-A0A5J4N8P8-F1
#
_entry.id   AF-A0A5J4N8P8-F1
#
_cell.length_a   1.000
_cell.length_b   1.000
_cell.length_c   1.000
_cell.angle_alpha   90.00
_cell.angle_beta   90.00
_cell.angle_gamma   90.00
#
_symmetry.space_group_name_H-M   'P 1'
#
loop_
_entity.id
_entity.type
_entity.pdbx_description
1 polymer ?
#
loop_
_entity_poly.entity_id
_entity_poly.type
_entity_poly.pdbx_seq_one_letter_code
_entity_poly.pdbx_strand_id
1 'polypeptide(L)'
;MLLEDIFRPLLLFLRQPDISERKRSLLVVIYSIIVGLCTIGMSFVFMVMGPRVIQFFFSLFGAVGGPILAVFTLGMVIQCVNWQGALAGLICSLAVGLGLSVGGIL
;
A
#
# COMPACT_ATOMS: atom_id res chain seq x y z
N MET A 1 9.70 -2.98 -12.15
CA MET A 1 8.29 -3.16 -11.75
C MET A 1 7.86 -2.09 -10.76
N LEU A 2 8.18 -2.15 -9.45
CA LEU A 2 7.73 -1.13 -8.48
C LEU A 2 8.08 0.32 -8.83
N LEU A 3 9.28 0.55 -9.36
CA LEU A 3 9.68 1.91 -9.75
C LEU A 3 8.80 2.46 -10.87
N GLU A 4 8.45 1.63 -11.86
CA GLU A 4 7.72 2.05 -13.05
C GLU A 4 6.21 2.17 -12.79
N ASP A 5 5.64 1.25 -12.01
CA ASP A 5 4.23 1.26 -11.58
C ASP A 5 3.91 2.38 -10.58
N ILE A 6 4.87 2.83 -9.77
CA ILE A 6 4.69 4.02 -8.90
C ILE A 6 5.01 5.30 -9.67
N PHE A 7 6.03 5.33 -10.54
CA PHE A 7 6.41 6.56 -11.25
C PHE A 7 5.39 7.02 -12.28
N ARG A 8 4.87 6.12 -13.12
CA ARG A 8 3.91 6.48 -14.19
C ARG A 8 2.65 7.18 -13.65
N PRO A 9 1.94 6.64 -12.64
CA PRO A 9 0.74 7.29 -12.11
C PRO A 9 1.08 8.55 -11.29
N LEU A 10 2.24 8.63 -10.63
CA LEU A 10 2.66 9.82 -9.89
C LEU A 10 3.05 10.98 -10.83
N LEU A 11 3.64 10.67 -12.00
CA LEU A 11 3.87 11.63 -13.09
C LEU A 11 2.57 12.12 -13.74
N LEU A 12 1.57 11.24 -13.88
CA LEU A 12 0.23 11.61 -14.37
C LEU A 12 -0.54 12.46 -13.35
N PHE A 13 -0.47 12.12 -12.07
CA PHE A 13 -1.13 12.85 -10.99
C PHE A 13 -0.56 14.27 -10.79
N LEU A 14 0.75 14.46 -11.02
CA LEU A 14 1.38 15.79 -10.96
C LEU A 14 1.10 16.70 -12.18
N ARG A 15 0.38 16.23 -13.21
CA ARG A 15 -0.08 17.06 -14.36
C ARG A 15 1.03 17.97 -14.93
N GLN A 16 2.20 17.40 -15.23
CA GLN A 16 3.29 18.13 -15.90
C GLN A 16 3.79 17.29 -17.08
N PRO A 17 3.37 17.62 -18.33
CA PRO A 17 3.69 16.82 -19.51
C PRO A 17 5.19 16.80 -19.87
N ASP A 18 6.02 17.69 -19.32
CA ASP A 18 7.45 17.81 -19.69
C ASP A 18 8.38 18.00 -18.47
N ILE A 19 8.33 17.08 -17.51
CA ILE A 19 9.36 17.05 -16.46
C ILE A 19 10.62 16.41 -17.05
N SER A 20 11.65 17.25 -17.28
CA SER A 20 13.02 16.84 -17.64
C SER A 20 13.49 15.62 -16.84
N GLU A 21 14.06 14.63 -17.53
CA GLU A 21 14.62 13.37 -16.99
C GLU A 21 15.40 13.56 -15.68
N ARG A 22 16.16 14.66 -15.57
CA ARG A 22 16.92 15.01 -14.35
C ARG A 22 16.05 15.21 -13.11
N LYS A 23 14.90 15.87 -13.23
CA LYS A 23 13.97 16.11 -12.12
C LYS A 23 13.25 14.83 -11.68
N ARG A 24 12.97 13.92 -12.64
CA ARG A 24 12.41 12.59 -12.34
C ARG A 24 13.39 11.78 -11.49
N SER A 25 14.66 11.71 -11.90
CA SER A 25 15.68 11.00 -11.14
C SER A 25 15.89 11.58 -9.74
N LEU A 26 15.86 12.92 -9.59
CA LEU A 26 15.93 13.55 -8.27
C LEU A 26 14.74 13.18 -7.37
N LEU A 27 13.52 13.13 -7.91
CA LEU A 27 12.33 12.67 -7.17
C LEU A 27 12.47 11.20 -6.74
N VAL A 28 13.01 10.32 -7.59
CA VAL A 28 13.28 8.91 -7.23
C VAL A 28 14.23 8.86 -6.04
N VAL A 29 15.32 9.63 -6.11
CA VAL A 29 16.37 9.63 -5.09
C VAL A 29 15.84 10.17 -3.77
N ILE A 30 15.06 11.24 -3.80
CA ILE A 30 14.42 11.78 -2.58
C ILE A 30 13.46 10.74 -2.00
N TYR A 31 12.63 10.10 -2.83
CA TYR A 31 11.71 9.07 -2.37
C TYR A 31 12.43 7.87 -1.76
N SER A 32 13.51 7.38 -2.39
CA SER A 32 14.28 6.25 -1.87
C SER A 32 14.97 6.60 -0.54
N ILE A 33 15.46 7.83 -0.38
CA ILE A 33 15.99 8.32 0.89
C ILE A 33 14.90 8.33 1.97
N ILE A 34 13.70 8.87 1.69
CA ILE A 34 12.59 8.92 2.64
C ILE A 34 12.18 7.51 3.07
N VAL A 35 11.99 6.60 2.12
CA VAL A 35 11.62 5.21 2.40
C VAL A 35 12.72 4.50 3.21
N GLY A 36 13.99 4.74 2.90
CA GLY A 36 15.13 4.23 3.67
C GLY A 36 15.12 4.75 5.12
N LEU A 37 14.89 6.05 5.30
CA LEU A 37 14.81 6.67 6.63
C LEU A 37 13.63 6.11 7.44
N CYS A 38 12.46 5.96 6.82
CA CYS A 38 11.29 5.34 7.45
C CYS A 38 11.55 3.89 7.86
N THR A 39 12.28 3.13 7.04
CA THR A 39 12.62 1.73 7.34
C THR A 39 13.54 1.63 8.56
N ILE A 40 14.54 2.50 8.65
CA ILE A 40 15.40 2.62 9.83
C ILE A 40 14.57 2.99 11.06
N GLY A 41 13.64 3.94 10.94
CA GLY A 41 12.71 4.31 12.00
C GLY A 41 11.85 3.13 12.49
N MET A 42 11.28 2.35 11.58
CA MET A 42 10.50 1.16 11.93
C MET A 42 11.33 0.08 12.64
N SER A 43 12.62 -0.07 12.30
CA SER A 43 13.52 -0.99 12.99
C SER A 43 13.59 -0.71 14.50
N PHE A 44 13.62 0.56 14.91
CA PHE A 44 13.59 0.94 16.32
C PHE A 44 12.24 0.62 16.99
N VAL A 45 11.13 0.79 16.28
CA VAL A 45 9.78 0.44 16.78
C VAL A 45 9.67 -1.07 17.01
N PHE A 46 10.21 -1.88 16.09
CA PHE A 46 10.20 -3.34 16.24
C PHE A 46 11.02 -3.84 17.42
N MET A 47 12.08 -3.12 17.80
CA MET A 47 12.84 -3.42 19.01
C MET A 47 11.95 -3.35 20.27
N VAL A 48 10.95 -2.46 20.30
CA VAL A 48 10.01 -2.29 21.41
C VAL A 48 8.86 -3.33 21.37
N MET A 49 8.46 -3.77 20.17
CA MET A 49 7.35 -4.73 19.97
C MET A 49 7.69 -6.18 20.35
N GLY A 50 8.98 -6.51 20.49
CA GLY A 50 9.44 -7.82 20.97
C GLY A 50 8.96 -9.00 20.09
N PRO A 51 8.58 -10.16 20.67
CA PRO A 51 8.19 -11.35 19.90
C PRO A 51 6.94 -11.20 19.02
N ARG A 52 6.10 -10.18 19.29
CA ARG A 52 4.80 -9.99 18.62
C ARG A 52 4.92 -9.31 17.25
N VAL A 53 6.12 -8.89 16.86
CA VAL A 53 6.38 -8.20 15.59
C VAL A 53 5.93 -9.04 14.38
N ILE A 54 6.22 -10.34 14.40
CA ILE A 54 5.88 -11.26 13.31
C ILE A 54 4.35 -11.41 13.17
N GLN A 55 3.63 -11.48 14.29
CA GLN A 55 2.16 -11.54 14.28
C GLN A 55 1.55 -10.25 13.73
N PHE A 56 2.10 -9.08 14.09
CA PHE A 56 1.68 -7.81 13.54
C PHE A 56 1.84 -7.76 12.02
N PHE A 57 2.99 -8.21 11.50
CA PHE A 57 3.21 -8.29 10.06
C PHE A 57 2.23 -9.22 9.34
N PHE A 58 2.00 -10.42 9.88
CA PHE A 58 1.04 -11.34 9.29
C PHE A 58 -0.39 -10.80 9.33
N SER A 59 -0.77 -10.09 10.41
CA SER A 59 -2.08 -9.44 10.51
C SER A 59 -2.24 -8.35 9.46
N LEU A 60 -1.23 -7.50 9.25
CA LEU A 60 -1.23 -6.48 8.19
C LEU A 60 -1.32 -7.10 6.80
N PHE A 61 -0.53 -8.15 6.56
CA PHE A 61 -0.51 -8.82 5.26
C PHE A 61 -1.87 -9.47 4.95
N GLY A 62 -2.52 -10.07 5.94
CA GLY A 62 -3.87 -10.61 5.82
C GLY A 62 -4.93 -9.52 5.62
N ALA A 63 -4.87 -8.45 6.42
CA ALA A 63 -5.84 -7.35 6.37
C ALA A 63 -5.79 -6.56 5.06
N VAL A 64 -4.61 -6.41 4.45
CA VAL A 64 -4.44 -5.72 3.16
C VAL A 64 -4.62 -6.68 1.99
N GLY A 65 -4.03 -7.88 2.07
CA GLY A 65 -4.06 -8.87 0.99
C GLY A 65 -5.44 -9.47 0.76
N GLY A 66 -6.23 -9.70 1.82
CA GLY A 66 -7.57 -10.27 1.74
C GLY A 66 -8.52 -9.45 0.84
N PRO A 67 -8.71 -8.14 1.09
CA PRO A 67 -9.51 -7.26 0.25
C PRO A 67 -9.05 -7.19 -1.22
N ILE A 68 -7.75 -7.11 -1.45
CA ILE A 68 -7.19 -7.04 -2.82
C ILE A 68 -7.49 -8.34 -3.58
N LEU A 69 -7.24 -9.49 -2.95
CA LEU A 69 -7.56 -10.79 -3.53
C LEU A 69 -9.06 -10.96 -3.76
N ALA A 70 -9.89 -10.47 -2.83
CA ALA A 70 -11.35 -10.52 -2.95
C ALA A 70 -11.83 -9.71 -4.16
N VAL A 71 -11.35 -8.48 -4.35
CA VAL A 71 -11.71 -7.63 -5.50
C VAL A 71 -11.20 -8.23 -6.80
N PHE A 72 -9.99 -8.79 -6.82
CA PHE A 72 -9.45 -9.48 -7.99
C PHE A 72 -10.29 -10.70 -8.37
N THR A 73 -10.65 -11.53 -7.38
CA THR A 73 -11.50 -12.71 -7.59
C THR A 73 -12.90 -12.31 -8.02
N LEU A 74 -13.46 -11.25 -7.45
CA LEU A 74 -14.76 -10.69 -7.81
C LEU A 74 -14.78 -10.24 -9.28
N GLY A 75 -13.72 -9.56 -9.75
CA GLY A 75 -13.57 -9.17 -11.15
C GLY A 75 -13.44 -10.35 -12.11
N MET A 76 -12.89 -11.48 -11.66
CA MET A 76 -12.82 -12.72 -12.46
C MET A 76 -14.16 -13.46 -12.53
N VAL A 77 -14.91 -13.51 -11.42
CA VAL A 77 -16.14 -14.32 -11.30
C VAL A 77 -17.39 -13.55 -11.71
N ILE A 78 -17.47 -12.24 -11.42
CA ILE A 78 -18.66 -11.42 -11.62
C ILE A 78 -18.31 -10.24 -12.52
N GLN A 79 -18.60 -10.40 -13.81
CA GLN A 79 -18.33 -9.39 -14.84
C GLN A 79 -19.24 -8.15 -14.74
N CYS A 80 -20.29 -8.20 -13.91
CA CYS A 80 -21.23 -7.11 -13.69
C CYS A 80 -20.76 -6.08 -12.65
N VAL A 81 -19.55 -6.21 -12.11
CA VAL A 81 -19.05 -5.32 -11.07
C VAL A 81 -18.54 -4.02 -11.66
N ASN A 82 -19.17 -2.91 -11.25
CA ASN A 82 -18.75 -1.58 -11.63
C ASN A 82 -17.51 -1.13 -10.82
N TRP A 83 -16.65 -0.32 -11.44
CA TRP A 83 -15.38 0.12 -10.83
C TRP A 83 -15.59 0.88 -9.49
N GLN A 84 -16.69 1.63 -9.38
CA GLN A 84 -17.04 2.38 -8.16
C GLN A 84 -17.37 1.44 -7.00
N GLY A 85 -18.10 0.35 -7.28
CA GLY A 85 -18.47 -0.65 -6.27
C GLY A 85 -17.26 -1.47 -5.83
N ALA A 86 -16.38 -1.84 -6.76
CA ALA A 86 -15.12 -2.51 -6.44
C ALA A 86 -14.23 -1.64 -5.54
N LEU A 87 -14.11 -0.35 -5.85
CA LEU A 87 -13.29 0.58 -5.06
C LEU A 87 -13.90 0.85 -3.67
N ALA A 88 -15.22 1.07 -3.60
CA ALA A 88 -15.91 1.25 -2.32
C ALA A 88 -15.80 -0.01 -1.44
N GLY A 89 -16.00 -1.20 -2.03
CA GLY A 89 -15.83 -2.47 -1.35
C GLY A 89 -14.40 -2.69 -0.85
N LEU A 90 -13.40 -2.32 -1.65
CA LEU A 90 -11.99 -2.37 -1.25
C LEU A 90 -11.74 -1.48 -0.02
N ILE A 91 -12.16 -0.21 -0.06
CA ILE A 91 -11.93 0.74 1.03
C ILE A 91 -12.67 0.32 2.30
N CYS A 92 -13.94 -0.08 2.20
CA CYS A 92 -14.73 -0.52 3.35
C CYS A 92 -14.14 -1.79 3.99
N SER A 93 -13.80 -2.80 3.19
CA SER A 93 -13.20 -4.04 3.71
C SER A 93 -11.80 -3.81 4.29
N LEU A 94 -11.00 -2.91 3.72
CA LEU A 94 -9.71 -2.51 4.28
C LEU A 94 -9.88 -1.79 5.62
N ALA A 95 -10.82 -0.84 5.72
CA ALA A 95 -11.09 -0.11 6.97
C ALA A 95 -11.56 -1.04 8.09
N VAL A 96 -12.49 -1.95 7.79
CA VAL A 96 -12.97 -2.96 8.75
C VAL A 96 -11.87 -3.95 9.10
N GLY A 97 -11.12 -4.47 8.12
CA GLY A 97 -10.04 -5.43 8.33
C GLY A 97 -8.89 -4.87 9.16
N LEU A 98 -8.53 -3.60 8.96
CA LEU A 98 -7.55 -2.89 9.77
C LEU A 98 -8.08 -2.63 11.19
N GLY A 99 -9.35 -2.21 11.33
CA GLY A 99 -9.98 -2.02 12.63
C GLY A 99 -9.99 -3.30 13.47
N LEU A 100 -10.35 -4.43 12.86
CA LEU A 100 -10.33 -5.75 13.51
C LEU A 100 -8.90 -6.21 13.84
N SER A 101 -7.93 -5.94 12.96
CA SER A 101 -6.52 -6.28 13.19
C SER A 101 -5.93 -5.52 14.37
N VAL A 102 -6.21 -4.21 14.49
CA VAL A 102 -5.76 -3.40 15.62
C VAL A 102 -6.45 -3.85 16.91
N GLY A 103 -7.76 -4.12 16.86
CA GLY A 103 -8.53 -4.60 18.01
C GLY A 103 -8.15 -6.01 18.48
N GLY A 104 -7.60 -6.86 17.60
CA GLY A 104 -7.13 -8.20 17.95
C GLY A 104 -5.69 -8.24 18.49
N ILE A 105 -4.93 -7.14 18.35
CA ILE A 105 -3.54 -7.04 18.82
C ILE A 105 -3.44 -6.30 20.16
N LEU A 106 -4.43 -5.45 20.49
CA LEU A 106 -4.58 -4.76 21.77
C LEU A 106 -5.12 -5.69 22.86
#